data_AF-A0A662A8F3-F1
#
_entry.id   AF-A0A662A8F3-F1
#
_cell.length_a   1.000
_cell.length_b   1.000
_cell.length_c   1.000
_cell.angle_alpha   90.00
_cell.angle_beta   90.00
_cell.angle_gamma   90.00
#
_symmetry.space_group_name_H-M   'P 1'
#
loop_
_entity.id
_entity.type
_entity.pdbx_description
1 polymer ?
#
loop_
_entity_poly.entity_id
_entity_poly.type
_entity_poly.pdbx_seq_one_letter_code
_entity_poly.pdbx_strand_id
1 'polypeptide(L)'
;MFSSITKVINIKLSLLPASRKNITNSNKTVKTNMNPFNDNLHLLKEIFGEKEVEKKETRLREIFEKTENKWKENTVELGFKKIKYLLICEAPPYSETGDPIYFYNQINSSFHTRIWKAVYPNIKKPSEKEDAFKMLVEKGFLLIDTTPFAMKYDSKHRKKSAYKEIIKNNIPYLINKLENNFEIDTNLKIAFGFKLNAKQFISVTNGKLKLKDLELNFNEHNIATDGSGFTNSNKPIHILSLN
;
A
#
# COMPACT_ATOMS: atom_id res chain seq x y z
N MET A 1 -74.07 -32.03 45.22
CA MET A 1 -73.93 -30.56 45.23
C MET A 1 -73.33 -30.14 43.90
N PHE A 2 -74.06 -29.29 43.17
CA PHE A 2 -73.65 -28.21 42.26
C PHE A 2 -72.15 -28.12 41.88
N SER A 3 -71.72 -27.82 40.66
CA SER A 3 -72.32 -27.10 39.53
C SER A 3 -71.41 -27.26 38.30
N SER A 4 -72.05 -27.38 37.14
CA SER A 4 -71.55 -27.16 35.78
C SER A 4 -70.72 -25.87 35.60
N ILE A 5 -69.90 -25.79 34.54
CA ILE A 5 -70.22 -25.05 33.29
C ILE A 5 -69.03 -25.12 32.31
N THR A 6 -69.38 -25.61 31.12
CA THR A 6 -68.69 -25.66 29.83
C THR A 6 -68.42 -24.27 29.25
N LYS A 7 -67.29 -24.06 28.55
CA LYS A 7 -67.35 -23.48 27.19
C LYS A 7 -66.09 -23.69 26.35
N VAL A 8 -66.37 -24.16 25.14
CA VAL A 8 -65.55 -24.42 23.96
C VAL A 8 -65.14 -23.10 23.28
N ILE A 9 -64.00 -23.06 22.58
CA ILE A 9 -63.86 -22.60 21.16
C ILE A 9 -62.45 -22.89 20.63
N ASN A 10 -62.44 -23.52 19.44
CA ASN A 10 -61.34 -23.83 18.53
C ASN A 10 -60.40 -22.65 18.21
N ILE A 11 -59.16 -22.95 17.79
CA ILE A 11 -58.66 -22.66 16.42
C ILE A 11 -57.27 -23.30 16.21
N LYS A 12 -57.13 -23.91 15.02
CA LYS A 12 -55.95 -24.47 14.35
C LYS A 12 -54.61 -23.81 14.68
N LEU A 13 -53.59 -24.63 14.90
CA LEU A 13 -52.23 -24.32 14.44
C LEU A 13 -51.52 -25.58 13.90
N SER A 14 -50.68 -25.30 12.92
CA SER A 14 -50.37 -26.08 11.73
C SER A 14 -49.23 -27.11 11.87
N LEU A 15 -49.27 -28.06 10.94
CA LEU A 15 -48.34 -29.15 10.67
C LEU A 15 -46.93 -28.72 10.17
N LEU A 16 -45.94 -29.49 10.64
CA LEU A 16 -44.67 -29.95 10.00
C LEU A 16 -43.33 -29.19 10.21
N PRO A 17 -42.18 -29.92 10.19
CA PRO A 17 -40.95 -29.56 10.87
C PRO A 17 -39.89 -28.96 9.93
N ALA A 18 -39.10 -28.01 10.44
CA ALA A 18 -37.97 -27.43 9.71
C ALA A 18 -36.63 -27.80 10.35
N SER A 19 -35.92 -28.69 9.65
CA SER A 19 -34.46 -28.78 9.48
C SER A 19 -33.61 -27.76 10.27
N ARG A 20 -32.88 -28.25 11.28
CA ARG A 20 -31.70 -27.55 11.82
C ARG A 20 -30.54 -27.70 10.83
N LYS A 21 -30.28 -26.68 10.02
CA LYS A 21 -28.98 -26.51 9.36
C LYS A 21 -28.02 -25.81 10.31
N ASN A 22 -26.95 -26.51 10.68
CA ASN A 22 -25.77 -25.92 11.30
C ASN A 22 -25.17 -24.88 10.34
N ILE A 23 -25.26 -23.61 10.70
CA ILE A 23 -24.56 -22.52 10.01
C ILE A 23 -23.14 -22.48 10.60
N THR A 24 -22.23 -23.20 9.95
CA THR A 24 -20.79 -22.93 10.10
C THR A 24 -20.49 -21.61 9.39
N ASN A 25 -20.23 -20.56 10.17
CA ASN A 25 -19.64 -19.32 9.67
C ASN A 25 -18.21 -19.61 9.17
N SER A 26 -18.09 -20.06 7.92
CA SER A 26 -16.83 -19.97 7.19
C SER A 26 -16.65 -18.52 6.77
N ASN A 27 -15.90 -17.74 7.56
CA ASN A 27 -15.28 -16.51 7.07
C ASN A 27 -14.31 -16.90 5.95
N LYS A 28 -14.83 -17.09 4.74
CA LYS A 28 -14.05 -17.04 3.51
C LYS A 28 -13.56 -15.60 3.40
N THR A 29 -12.33 -15.36 3.86
CA THR A 29 -11.53 -14.26 3.35
C THR A 29 -11.51 -14.43 1.84
N VAL A 30 -12.24 -13.57 1.12
CA VAL A 30 -12.12 -13.50 -0.33
C VAL A 30 -10.69 -13.03 -0.58
N LYS A 31 -9.77 -13.97 -0.82
CA LYS A 31 -8.51 -13.67 -1.48
C LYS A 31 -8.88 -13.24 -2.89
N THR A 32 -9.16 -11.95 -3.06
CA THR A 32 -9.18 -11.36 -4.40
C THR A 32 -7.77 -11.56 -4.95
N ASN A 33 -7.65 -12.36 -6.02
CA ASN A 33 -6.42 -12.45 -6.81
C ASN A 33 -6.24 -11.12 -7.55
N MET A 34 -5.98 -10.04 -6.82
CA MET A 34 -5.66 -8.75 -7.42
C MET A 34 -4.29 -8.85 -8.07
N ASN A 35 -4.23 -8.58 -9.36
CA ASN A 35 -2.98 -8.45 -10.08
C ASN A 35 -2.89 -7.00 -10.57
N PRO A 36 -2.39 -6.07 -9.74
CA PRO A 36 -2.41 -4.65 -10.07
C PRO A 36 -1.64 -4.33 -11.35
N PHE A 37 -0.69 -5.18 -11.75
CA PHE A 37 0.02 -5.04 -13.01
C PHE A 37 -0.90 -5.29 -14.21
N ASN A 38 -1.55 -6.45 -14.27
CA ASN A 38 -2.41 -6.79 -15.41
C ASN A 38 -3.65 -5.89 -15.48
N ASP A 39 -4.25 -5.59 -14.31
CA ASP A 39 -5.47 -4.80 -14.21
C ASP A 39 -5.28 -3.36 -14.74
N ASN A 40 -4.05 -2.85 -14.72
CA ASN A 40 -3.76 -1.44 -15.06
C ASN A 40 -2.88 -1.25 -16.31
N LEU A 41 -2.50 -2.32 -17.01
CA LEU A 41 -1.58 -2.24 -18.15
C LEU A 41 -2.14 -1.37 -19.29
N HIS A 42 -3.44 -1.45 -19.55
CA HIS A 42 -4.12 -0.63 -20.56
C HIS A 42 -4.02 0.88 -20.26
N LEU A 43 -4.19 1.28 -18.99
CA LEU A 43 -4.01 2.68 -18.56
C LEU A 43 -2.56 3.14 -18.75
N LEU A 44 -1.58 2.26 -18.55
CA LEU A 44 -0.19 2.58 -18.83
C LEU A 44 0.03 2.89 -20.31
N LYS A 45 -0.60 2.13 -21.21
CA LYS A 45 -0.59 2.39 -22.67
C LYS A 45 -1.19 3.75 -23.01
N GLU A 46 -2.24 4.19 -22.32
CA GLU A 46 -2.80 5.54 -22.50
C GLU A 46 -1.85 6.65 -22.02
N ILE A 47 -1.03 6.37 -21.01
CA ILE A 47 -0.08 7.34 -20.46
C ILE A 47 1.14 7.49 -21.37
N PHE A 48 1.77 6.39 -21.76
CA PHE A 48 3.06 6.39 -22.47
C PHE A 48 2.97 6.08 -23.97
N GLY A 49 1.81 5.64 -24.45
CA GLY A 49 1.61 5.14 -25.80
C GLY A 49 1.80 3.62 -25.87
N GLU A 50 0.93 2.96 -26.62
CA GLU A 50 0.88 1.50 -26.75
C GLU A 50 2.22 0.90 -27.19
N LYS A 51 2.80 1.42 -28.27
CA LYS A 51 4.09 0.91 -28.80
C LYS A 51 5.24 1.00 -27.80
N GLU A 52 5.24 2.01 -26.94
CA GLU A 52 6.30 2.20 -25.94
C GLU A 52 6.16 1.18 -24.81
N VAL A 53 4.93 0.94 -24.36
CA VAL A 53 4.63 -0.02 -23.30
C VAL A 53 4.85 -1.44 -23.77
N GLU A 54 4.41 -1.81 -24.97
CA GLU A 54 4.57 -3.17 -25.50
C GLU A 54 6.03 -3.58 -25.63
N LYS A 55 6.91 -2.65 -26.05
CA LYS A 55 8.35 -2.89 -26.11
C LYS A 55 8.96 -3.19 -24.73
N LYS A 56 8.37 -2.66 -23.67
CA LYS A 56 8.87 -2.74 -22.30
C LYS A 56 8.10 -3.70 -21.43
N GLU A 57 6.99 -4.27 -21.89
CA GLU A 57 6.04 -4.99 -21.04
C GLU A 57 6.70 -6.13 -20.28
N THR A 58 7.45 -6.99 -20.97
CA THR A 58 8.20 -8.09 -20.35
C THR A 58 9.12 -7.58 -19.25
N ARG A 59 9.85 -6.49 -19.51
CA ARG A 59 10.77 -5.91 -18.54
C ARG A 59 10.04 -5.26 -17.37
N LEU A 60 8.92 -4.59 -17.62
CA LEU A 60 8.08 -3.99 -16.57
C LEU A 60 7.51 -5.06 -15.65
N ARG A 61 7.08 -6.19 -16.21
CA ARG A 61 6.59 -7.35 -15.45
C ARG A 61 7.70 -7.94 -14.58
N GLU A 62 8.89 -8.14 -15.15
CA GLU A 62 10.05 -8.62 -14.39
C GLU A 62 10.41 -7.68 -13.23
N ILE A 63 10.43 -6.36 -13.48
CA ILE A 63 10.69 -5.38 -12.41
C ILE A 63 9.62 -5.45 -11.33
N PHE A 64 8.34 -5.50 -11.70
CA PHE A 64 7.25 -5.61 -10.74
C PHE A 64 7.39 -6.85 -9.86
N GLU A 65 7.57 -8.03 -10.46
CA GLU A 65 7.71 -9.29 -9.72
C GLU A 65 8.93 -9.29 -8.79
N LYS A 66 10.09 -8.86 -9.29
CA LYS A 66 11.32 -8.79 -8.49
C LYS A 66 11.20 -7.79 -7.33
N THR A 67 10.59 -6.64 -7.56
CA THR A 67 10.44 -5.60 -6.52
C THR A 67 9.42 -6.01 -5.46
N GLU A 68 8.35 -6.69 -5.84
CA GLU A 68 7.38 -7.28 -4.91
C GLU A 68 8.00 -8.38 -4.04
N ASN A 69 8.79 -9.28 -4.65
CA ASN A 69 9.52 -10.31 -3.90
C ASN A 69 10.49 -9.67 -2.91
N LYS A 70 11.27 -8.68 -3.34
CA LYS A 70 12.26 -8.01 -2.47
C LYS A 70 11.62 -7.18 -1.38
N TRP A 71 10.48 -6.56 -1.65
CA TRP A 71 9.66 -5.92 -0.63
C TRP A 71 9.24 -6.94 0.43
N LYS A 72 8.70 -8.10 0.03
CA LYS A 72 8.26 -9.16 0.94
C LYS A 72 9.40 -9.74 1.77
N GLU A 73 10.52 -10.05 1.13
CA GLU A 73 11.74 -10.53 1.79
C GLU A 73 12.20 -9.56 2.89
N ASN A 74 12.31 -8.26 2.58
CA ASN A 74 12.89 -7.26 3.48
C ASN A 74 11.88 -6.60 4.42
N THR A 75 10.64 -7.11 4.48
CA THR A 75 9.61 -6.62 5.40
C THR A 75 8.98 -7.80 6.13
N VAL A 76 8.10 -8.54 5.45
CA VAL A 76 7.32 -9.65 6.02
C VAL A 76 8.23 -10.77 6.52
N GLU A 77 9.18 -11.21 5.69
CA GLU A 77 10.03 -12.37 6.01
C GLU A 77 11.12 -12.02 7.03
N LEU A 78 11.50 -10.74 7.16
CA LEU A 78 12.31 -10.23 8.26
C LEU A 78 11.53 -10.08 9.58
N GLY A 79 10.25 -10.45 9.63
CA GLY A 79 9.45 -10.41 10.84
C GLY A 79 8.96 -9.00 11.22
N PHE A 80 8.85 -8.09 10.26
CA PHE A 80 8.31 -6.76 10.48
C PHE A 80 6.85 -6.85 10.93
N LYS A 81 6.55 -6.35 12.14
CA LYS A 81 5.20 -6.40 12.73
C LYS A 81 4.44 -5.09 12.71
N LYS A 82 5.07 -3.96 13.07
CA LYS A 82 4.36 -2.71 13.38
C LYS A 82 4.91 -1.48 12.68
N ILE A 83 4.13 -0.88 11.78
CA ILE A 83 4.51 0.32 11.03
C ILE A 83 4.40 1.56 11.92
N LYS A 84 5.50 2.29 12.07
CA LYS A 84 5.59 3.60 12.76
C LYS A 84 5.92 4.75 11.80
N TYR A 85 6.59 4.45 10.70
CA TYR A 85 6.97 5.39 9.66
C TYR A 85 6.60 4.80 8.30
N LEU A 86 5.78 5.50 7.54
CA LEU A 86 5.35 5.10 6.20
C LEU A 86 5.83 6.12 5.18
N LEU A 87 6.64 5.67 4.24
CA LEU A 87 7.03 6.43 3.05
C LEU A 87 6.27 5.91 1.84
N ILE A 88 5.50 6.77 1.20
CA ILE A 88 4.72 6.46 0.00
C ILE A 88 5.43 7.08 -1.21
N CYS A 89 5.90 6.23 -2.12
CA CYS A 89 6.62 6.60 -3.34
C CYS A 89 5.77 6.33 -4.59
N GLU A 90 6.23 6.84 -5.74
CA GLU A 90 5.50 6.66 -6.99
C GLU A 90 5.62 5.21 -7.47
N ALA A 91 6.82 4.80 -7.87
CA ALA A 91 7.15 3.50 -8.42
C ALA A 91 8.64 3.18 -8.16
N PRO A 92 9.04 1.90 -8.29
CA PRO A 92 10.44 1.56 -8.51
C PRO A 92 11.02 2.28 -9.75
N PRO A 93 12.29 2.69 -9.74
CA PRO A 93 12.97 3.19 -10.94
C PRO A 93 13.01 2.15 -12.08
N TYR A 94 12.77 2.63 -13.31
CA TYR A 94 12.98 1.80 -14.50
C TYR A 94 14.48 1.51 -14.70
N SER A 95 14.79 0.27 -15.03
CA SER A 95 16.13 -0.18 -15.42
C SER A 95 16.00 -1.05 -16.67
N GLU A 96 16.74 -0.73 -17.71
CA GLU A 96 16.64 -1.44 -19.00
C GLU A 96 17.09 -2.90 -18.87
N THR A 97 18.16 -3.13 -18.12
CA THR A 97 18.79 -4.45 -17.95
C THR A 97 19.22 -4.67 -16.50
N GLY A 98 19.61 -5.92 -16.20
CA GLY A 98 20.16 -6.29 -14.89
C GLY A 98 19.09 -6.37 -13.79
N ASP A 99 19.53 -6.34 -12.54
CA ASP A 99 18.62 -6.34 -11.41
C ASP A 99 17.98 -4.95 -11.19
N PRO A 100 16.68 -4.90 -10.84
CA PRO A 100 16.00 -3.64 -10.63
C PRO A 100 16.67 -2.79 -9.55
N ILE A 101 16.90 -1.52 -9.88
CA ILE A 101 17.42 -0.51 -8.96
C ILE A 101 16.28 -0.08 -8.02
N TYR A 102 16.02 -0.88 -6.99
CA TYR A 102 14.92 -0.66 -6.05
C TYR A 102 15.43 -0.38 -4.64
N PHE A 103 14.58 0.22 -3.78
CA PHE A 103 14.94 0.53 -2.40
C PHE A 103 15.40 -0.73 -1.66
N TYR A 104 14.60 -1.80 -1.67
CA TYR A 104 14.93 -3.03 -0.95
C TYR A 104 16.01 -3.91 -1.63
N ASN A 105 16.66 -3.44 -2.71
CA ASN A 105 17.70 -4.19 -3.42
C ASN A 105 19.12 -3.71 -3.11
N GLN A 106 19.29 -2.53 -2.51
CA GLN A 106 20.59 -1.89 -2.32
C GLN A 106 20.54 -0.88 -1.17
N ILE A 107 21.69 -0.36 -0.73
CA ILE A 107 21.74 0.61 0.38
C ILE A 107 22.62 1.84 0.08
N ASN A 108 23.16 1.93 -1.14
CA ASN A 108 24.27 2.83 -1.47
C ASN A 108 23.87 4.08 -2.27
N SER A 109 22.57 4.33 -2.47
CA SER A 109 22.13 5.53 -3.18
C SER A 109 21.93 6.73 -2.23
N SER A 110 21.97 7.93 -2.80
CA SER A 110 21.67 9.17 -2.07
C SER A 110 20.29 9.15 -1.41
N PHE A 111 19.31 8.48 -2.04
CA PHE A 111 17.97 8.29 -1.49
C PHE A 111 18.01 7.49 -0.18
N HIS A 112 18.74 6.37 -0.13
CA HIS A 112 18.91 5.58 1.10
C HIS A 112 19.54 6.41 2.22
N THR A 113 20.59 7.17 1.91
CA THR A 113 21.24 8.05 2.90
C THR A 113 20.27 9.11 3.44
N ARG A 114 19.38 9.66 2.61
CA ARG A 114 18.36 10.63 3.04
C ARG A 114 17.32 9.98 3.97
N ILE A 115 16.80 8.83 3.58
CA ILE A 115 15.84 8.08 4.41
C ILE A 115 16.47 7.68 5.73
N TRP A 116 17.71 7.18 5.70
CA TRP A 116 18.44 6.82 6.90
C TRP A 116 18.56 7.99 7.87
N LYS A 117 18.99 9.17 7.41
CA LYS A 117 19.10 10.37 8.25
C LYS A 117 17.75 10.84 8.80
N ALA A 118 16.65 10.61 8.07
CA ALA A 118 15.31 10.94 8.54
C ALA A 118 14.83 10.02 9.67
N VAL A 119 15.14 8.73 9.57
CA VAL A 119 14.71 7.71 10.54
C VAL A 119 15.68 7.61 11.74
N TYR A 120 16.96 7.86 11.49
CA TYR A 120 18.08 7.73 12.43
C TYR A 120 19.07 8.91 12.30
N PRO A 121 18.72 10.10 12.80
CA PRO A 121 19.52 11.32 12.59
C PRO A 121 20.93 11.23 13.20
N ASN A 122 21.09 10.48 14.29
CA ASN A 122 22.33 10.40 15.07
C ASN A 122 23.06 9.05 14.94
N ILE A 123 22.58 8.15 14.08
CA ILE A 123 23.20 6.82 13.90
C ILE A 123 23.80 6.74 12.51
N LYS A 124 25.06 6.30 12.41
CA LYS A 124 25.70 6.05 11.12
C LYS A 124 25.01 4.88 10.41
N LYS A 125 24.74 5.04 9.11
CA LYS A 125 24.17 3.98 8.28
C LYS A 125 25.14 2.80 8.20
N PRO A 126 24.69 1.55 8.44
CA PRO A 126 25.48 0.36 8.18
C PRO A 126 25.98 0.30 6.73
N SER A 127 27.13 -0.33 6.53
CA SER A 127 27.64 -0.68 5.20
C SER A 127 26.85 -1.83 4.61
N GLU A 128 26.52 -2.82 5.44
CA GLU A 128 25.78 -4.01 5.03
C GLU A 128 24.28 -3.71 4.87
N LYS A 129 23.73 -4.20 3.76
CA LYS A 129 22.33 -3.96 3.38
C LYS A 129 21.38 -4.66 4.35
N GLU A 130 21.68 -5.90 4.70
CA GLU A 130 20.90 -6.74 5.60
C GLU A 130 20.77 -6.09 6.98
N ASP A 131 21.85 -5.56 7.53
CA ASP A 131 21.84 -4.89 8.84
C ASP A 131 21.06 -3.58 8.78
N ALA A 132 21.24 -2.79 7.73
CA ALA A 132 20.48 -1.56 7.56
C ALA A 132 18.97 -1.81 7.45
N PHE A 133 18.52 -2.84 6.71
CA PHE A 133 17.09 -3.16 6.63
C PHE A 133 16.54 -3.76 7.91
N LYS A 134 17.29 -4.62 8.62
CA LYS A 134 16.89 -5.08 9.95
C LYS A 134 16.64 -3.90 10.88
N MET A 135 17.55 -2.92 10.92
CA MET A 135 17.37 -1.72 11.73
C MET A 135 16.13 -0.92 11.31
N LEU A 136 15.94 -0.69 10.01
CA LEU A 136 14.74 0.01 9.52
C LEU A 136 13.44 -0.71 9.90
N VAL A 137 13.40 -2.05 9.79
CA VAL A 137 12.28 -2.90 10.21
C VAL A 137 12.03 -2.79 11.72
N GLU A 138 13.08 -2.89 12.55
CA GLU A 138 12.99 -2.74 14.01
C GLU A 138 12.47 -1.35 14.42
N LYS A 139 12.85 -0.31 13.67
CA LYS A 139 12.33 1.05 13.86
C LYS A 139 10.88 1.22 13.42
N GLY A 140 10.36 0.28 12.64
CA GLY A 140 9.02 0.31 12.08
C GLY A 140 8.90 1.17 10.83
N PHE A 141 9.96 1.27 10.02
CA PHE A 141 9.95 2.00 8.75
C PHE A 141 9.50 1.10 7.59
N LEU A 142 8.51 1.57 6.82
CA LEU A 142 8.02 0.91 5.60
C LEU A 142 8.01 1.89 4.43
N LEU A 143 8.52 1.46 3.28
CA LEU A 143 8.29 2.08 1.97
C LEU A 143 7.28 1.25 1.17
N ILE A 144 6.31 1.93 0.56
CA ILE A 144 5.38 1.38 -0.44
C ILE A 144 5.28 2.27 -1.68
N ASP A 145 4.91 1.68 -2.82
CA ASP A 145 4.78 2.37 -4.11
C ASP A 145 3.33 2.44 -4.58
N THR A 146 2.90 3.60 -5.07
CA THR A 146 1.50 3.84 -5.48
C THR A 146 1.10 3.20 -6.81
N THR A 147 2.07 2.81 -7.64
CA THR A 147 1.85 2.15 -8.93
C THR A 147 2.79 0.96 -9.09
N PRO A 148 2.34 -0.13 -9.76
CA PRO A 148 3.18 -1.31 -10.01
C PRO A 148 4.20 -1.12 -11.15
N PHE A 149 4.11 -0.02 -11.91
CA PHE A 149 4.89 0.14 -13.14
C PHE A 149 6.13 1.01 -12.95
N ALA A 150 7.30 0.41 -13.14
CA ALA A 150 8.56 1.13 -13.17
C ALA A 150 8.72 1.89 -14.49
N MET A 151 8.26 3.14 -14.55
CA MET A 151 8.40 4.01 -15.73
C MET A 151 8.99 5.37 -15.35
N LYS A 152 9.58 6.07 -16.33
CA LYS A 152 10.07 7.43 -16.13
C LYS A 152 8.93 8.44 -16.25
N TYR A 153 8.17 8.61 -15.16
CA TYR A 153 7.08 9.57 -15.12
C TYR A 153 7.60 11.02 -15.09
N ASP A 154 6.94 11.88 -15.85
CA ASP A 154 7.16 13.33 -15.87
C ASP A 154 5.87 14.06 -15.48
N SER A 155 5.91 15.39 -15.47
CA SER A 155 4.73 16.19 -15.10
C SER A 155 3.55 16.04 -16.06
N LYS A 156 3.77 15.72 -17.34
CA LYS A 156 2.70 15.50 -18.33
C LYS A 156 2.02 14.16 -18.06
N HIS A 157 2.80 13.11 -17.83
CA HIS A 157 2.29 11.77 -17.49
C HIS A 157 1.39 11.83 -16.24
N ARG A 158 1.84 12.47 -15.16
CA ARG A 158 1.12 12.55 -13.86
C ARG A 158 -0.15 13.42 -13.87
N LYS A 159 -0.39 14.17 -14.95
CA LYS A 159 -1.60 14.99 -15.14
C LYS A 159 -2.68 14.27 -15.93
N LYS A 160 -2.38 13.14 -16.57
CA LYS A 160 -3.38 12.36 -17.32
C LYS A 160 -4.39 11.71 -16.37
N SER A 161 -5.65 11.62 -16.81
CA SER A 161 -6.71 10.90 -16.08
C SER A 161 -6.34 9.44 -15.83
N ALA A 162 -5.80 8.76 -16.84
CA ALA A 162 -5.34 7.38 -16.75
C ALA A 162 -4.31 7.17 -15.61
N TYR A 163 -3.43 8.13 -15.35
CA TYR A 163 -2.49 8.04 -14.23
C TYR A 163 -3.20 8.08 -12.87
N LYS A 164 -4.19 8.98 -12.73
CA LYS A 164 -5.03 9.05 -11.52
C LYS A 164 -5.82 7.74 -11.33
N GLU A 165 -6.27 7.14 -12.43
CA GLU A 165 -7.01 5.88 -12.42
C GLU A 165 -6.14 4.68 -12.03
N ILE A 166 -4.88 4.61 -12.49
CA ILE A 166 -3.91 3.61 -12.00
C ILE A 166 -3.79 3.68 -10.47
N ILE A 167 -3.60 4.88 -9.92
CA ILE A 167 -3.49 5.05 -8.46
C ILE A 167 -4.77 4.56 -7.77
N LYS A 168 -5.95 4.95 -8.28
CA LYS A 168 -7.25 4.53 -7.74
C LYS A 168 -7.41 3.01 -7.75
N ASN A 169 -7.12 2.36 -8.87
CA ASN A 169 -7.26 0.92 -9.03
C ASN A 169 -6.26 0.15 -8.16
N ASN A 170 -5.11 0.75 -7.82
CA ASN A 170 -4.12 0.15 -6.95
C ASN A 170 -4.42 0.32 -5.45
N ILE A 171 -5.36 1.18 -5.05
CA ILE A 171 -5.70 1.40 -3.63
C ILE A 171 -6.05 0.11 -2.88
N PRO A 172 -6.92 -0.79 -3.39
CA PRO A 172 -7.27 -1.99 -2.63
C PRO A 172 -6.07 -2.95 -2.47
N TYR A 173 -5.14 -2.95 -3.42
CA TYR A 173 -3.89 -3.70 -3.32
C TYR A 173 -2.98 -3.13 -2.22
N LEU A 174 -2.87 -1.81 -2.12
CA LEU A 174 -2.13 -1.14 -1.05
C LEU A 174 -2.74 -1.38 0.33
N ILE A 175 -4.07 -1.30 0.45
CA ILE A 175 -4.78 -1.63 1.69
C ILE A 175 -4.45 -3.07 2.11
N ASN A 176 -4.54 -4.02 1.17
CA ASN A 176 -4.20 -5.42 1.42
C ASN A 176 -2.74 -5.58 1.89
N LYS A 177 -1.77 -4.90 1.23
CA LYS A 177 -0.36 -4.93 1.65
C LYS A 177 -0.18 -4.42 3.08
N LEU A 178 -0.89 -3.36 3.48
CA LEU A 178 -0.78 -2.79 4.82
C LEU A 178 -1.45 -3.67 5.88
N GLU A 179 -2.70 -4.07 5.67
CA GLU A 179 -3.53 -4.71 6.70
C GLU A 179 -3.23 -6.19 6.94
N ASN A 180 -2.81 -6.92 5.90
CA ASN A 180 -2.62 -8.37 6.04
C ASN A 180 -1.23 -8.74 6.53
N ASN A 181 -0.31 -7.79 6.57
CA ASN A 181 1.07 -8.04 6.93
C ASN A 181 1.51 -7.32 8.21
N PHE A 182 0.84 -6.21 8.59
CA PHE A 182 1.34 -5.34 9.65
C PHE A 182 0.25 -4.78 10.55
N GLU A 183 0.61 -4.58 11.82
CA GLU A 183 -0.05 -3.64 12.71
C GLU A 183 0.37 -2.20 12.36
N ILE A 184 -0.50 -1.24 12.63
CA ILE A 184 -0.22 0.19 12.37
C ILE A 184 -0.22 0.95 13.68
N ASP A 185 0.85 1.71 13.91
CA ASP A 185 0.95 2.57 15.09
C ASP A 185 -0.08 3.71 15.05
N THR A 186 -0.71 4.00 16.18
CA THR A 186 -1.70 5.08 16.30
C THR A 186 -1.10 6.46 16.05
N ASN A 187 0.23 6.59 16.23
CA ASN A 187 0.99 7.82 15.96
C ASN A 187 1.81 7.73 14.65
N LEU A 188 1.37 6.91 13.69
CA LEU A 188 2.02 6.72 12.40
C LEU A 188 2.46 8.05 11.76
N LYS A 189 3.73 8.13 11.38
CA LYS A 189 4.26 9.23 10.57
C LYS A 189 4.22 8.86 9.09
N ILE A 190 3.58 9.69 8.28
CA ILE A 190 3.38 9.43 6.85
C ILE A 190 4.07 10.52 6.02
N ALA A 191 4.91 10.12 5.07
CA ALA A 191 5.55 10.99 4.11
C ALA A 191 5.32 10.51 2.67
N PHE A 192 5.23 11.45 1.73
CA PHE A 192 5.26 11.17 0.29
C PHE A 192 6.59 11.55 -0.34
N GLY A 193 7.12 10.68 -1.19
CA GLY A 193 8.39 10.89 -1.88
C GLY A 193 8.33 11.83 -3.09
N PHE A 194 7.15 12.02 -3.69
CA PHE A 194 6.99 12.74 -4.96
C PHE A 194 5.74 13.61 -4.96
N LYS A 195 5.88 14.91 -5.26
CA LYS A 195 4.82 15.91 -5.06
C LYS A 195 3.57 15.66 -5.91
N LEU A 196 3.77 15.47 -7.21
CA LEU A 196 2.65 15.33 -8.15
C LEU A 196 1.93 13.98 -7.96
N ASN A 197 2.68 12.92 -7.66
CA ASN A 197 2.12 11.63 -7.27
C ASN A 197 1.29 11.76 -5.99
N ALA A 198 1.83 12.40 -4.95
CA ALA A 198 1.12 12.64 -3.69
C ALA A 198 -0.20 13.39 -3.88
N LYS A 199 -0.20 14.45 -4.72
CA LYS A 199 -1.43 15.20 -5.04
C LYS A 199 -2.49 14.31 -5.69
N GLN A 200 -2.10 13.42 -6.60
CA GLN A 200 -3.04 12.48 -7.21
C GLN A 200 -3.54 11.46 -6.19
N PHE A 201 -2.67 10.90 -5.36
CA PHE A 201 -3.04 9.97 -4.29
C PHE A 201 -4.03 10.61 -3.32
N ILE A 202 -3.73 11.80 -2.79
CA ILE A 202 -4.62 12.56 -1.90
C ILE A 202 -5.96 12.84 -2.59
N SER A 203 -5.95 13.21 -3.86
CA SER A 203 -7.19 13.46 -4.62
C SER A 203 -8.03 12.19 -4.81
N VAL A 204 -7.40 11.04 -5.02
CA VAL A 204 -8.08 9.75 -5.19
C VAL A 204 -8.69 9.28 -3.88
N THR A 205 -7.97 9.45 -2.77
CA THR A 205 -8.41 9.04 -1.44
C THR A 205 -9.28 10.07 -0.74
N ASN A 206 -9.51 11.24 -1.36
CA ASN A 206 -10.10 12.41 -0.69
C ASN A 206 -9.38 12.73 0.65
N GLY A 207 -8.07 12.54 0.67
CA GLY A 207 -7.23 12.71 1.86
C GLY A 207 -7.42 11.64 2.93
N LYS A 208 -8.14 10.56 2.68
CA LYS A 208 -8.48 9.53 3.67
C LYS A 208 -8.35 8.12 3.11
N LEU A 209 -7.57 7.27 3.76
CA LEU A 209 -7.52 5.84 3.46
C LEU A 209 -8.06 5.08 4.67
N LYS A 210 -9.25 4.51 4.50
CA LYS A 210 -9.86 3.68 5.54
C LYS A 210 -9.23 2.29 5.50
N LEU A 211 -8.71 1.90 6.65
CA LEU A 211 -8.28 0.55 6.98
C LEU A 211 -9.31 -0.09 7.93
N LYS A 212 -9.17 -1.37 8.26
CA LYS A 212 -10.10 -2.14 9.12
C LYS A 212 -10.43 -1.40 10.41
N ASP A 213 -9.40 -0.99 11.15
CA ASP A 213 -9.55 -0.41 12.50
C ASP A 213 -9.04 1.04 12.61
N LEU A 214 -8.61 1.63 11.49
CA LEU A 214 -7.96 2.95 11.49
C LEU A 214 -8.28 3.73 10.20
N GLU A 215 -8.35 5.05 10.29
CA GLU A 215 -8.36 5.93 9.12
C GLU A 215 -7.04 6.69 9.05
N LEU A 216 -6.32 6.52 7.94
CA LEU A 216 -5.13 7.31 7.65
C LEU A 216 -5.52 8.61 6.96
N ASN A 217 -5.03 9.73 7.49
CA ASN A 217 -5.30 11.06 6.93
C ASN A 217 -4.06 11.57 6.17
N PHE A 218 -4.29 12.14 5.00
CA PHE A 218 -3.28 12.67 4.10
C PHE A 218 -3.61 14.10 3.70
N ASN A 219 -2.61 14.98 3.78
CA ASN A 219 -2.70 16.37 3.37
C ASN A 219 -1.35 16.84 2.78
N GLU A 220 -1.29 18.11 2.35
CA GLU A 220 -0.06 18.64 1.73
C GLU A 220 1.15 18.66 2.68
N HIS A 221 0.96 18.64 4.00
CA HIS A 221 2.06 18.56 4.98
C HIS A 221 2.77 17.20 4.96
N ASN A 222 2.14 16.15 4.42
CA ASN A 222 2.80 14.86 4.24
C ASN A 222 3.77 14.84 3.05
N ILE A 223 3.84 15.89 2.21
CA ILE A 223 4.64 15.88 0.98
C ILE A 223 6.10 16.26 1.27
N ALA A 224 7.00 15.28 1.17
CA ALA A 224 8.41 15.40 1.57
C ALA A 224 9.35 15.82 0.44
N THR A 225 8.95 16.78 -0.41
CA THR A 225 9.72 17.19 -1.60
C THR A 225 10.25 18.62 -1.55
N ASP A 226 11.38 18.91 -2.20
CA ASP A 226 11.82 20.30 -2.46
C ASP A 226 11.04 20.98 -3.59
N GLY A 227 11.51 22.18 -3.97
CA GLY A 227 11.02 22.95 -5.11
C GLY A 227 11.19 22.24 -6.46
N SER A 228 12.04 21.21 -6.58
CA SER A 228 12.17 20.40 -7.80
C SER A 228 11.10 19.30 -7.89
N GLY A 229 10.37 19.02 -6.80
CA GLY A 229 9.32 18.00 -6.75
C GLY A 229 9.83 16.58 -6.46
N PHE A 230 11.13 16.43 -6.18
CA PHE A 230 11.77 15.19 -5.72
C PHE A 230 12.02 15.24 -4.20
N THR A 231 12.26 14.08 -3.58
CA THR A 231 12.63 14.00 -2.16
C THR A 231 13.89 14.80 -1.86
N ASN A 232 13.78 15.85 -1.04
CA ASN A 232 14.92 16.59 -0.50
C ASN A 232 15.33 15.99 0.84
N SER A 233 16.59 16.09 1.26
CA SER A 233 17.06 15.62 2.57
C SER A 233 16.28 16.19 3.76
N ASN A 234 15.86 17.46 3.71
CA ASN A 234 15.37 18.14 4.93
C ASN A 234 13.90 17.84 5.26
N LYS A 235 13.05 17.50 4.28
CA LYS A 235 11.61 17.35 4.52
C LYS A 235 11.17 15.96 5.01
N PRO A 236 11.71 14.84 4.52
CA PRO A 236 11.54 13.54 5.16
C PRO A 236 12.04 13.59 6.60
N ILE A 237 13.14 14.32 6.88
CA ILE A 237 13.54 14.63 8.25
C ILE A 237 12.38 15.35 8.97
N HIS A 238 11.86 16.49 8.53
CA HIS A 238 10.76 17.16 9.27
C HIS A 238 9.47 16.34 9.47
N ILE A 239 9.19 15.34 8.63
CA ILE A 239 7.95 14.54 8.72
C ILE A 239 8.17 13.21 9.44
N LEU A 240 9.27 12.52 9.15
CA LEU A 240 9.63 11.21 9.69
C LEU A 240 10.56 11.31 10.90
N SER A 241 11.27 12.42 11.07
CA SER A 241 11.86 12.79 12.35
C SER A 241 10.88 13.72 13.06
N LEU A 242 10.69 13.53 14.36
CA LEU A 242 10.68 14.60 15.35
C LEU A 242 10.45 14.00 16.75
N ASN A 243 11.37 14.36 17.64
CA ASN A 243 11.55 14.05 19.07
C ASN A 243 12.15 12.67 19.37
#